data_AF-A0A1H7EUS5-F1
#
_entry.id   AF-A0A1H7EUS5-F1
#
_cell.length_a   1.000
_cell.length_b   1.000
_cell.length_c   1.000
_cell.angle_alpha   90.00
_cell.angle_beta   90.00
_cell.angle_gamma   90.00
#
_symmetry.space_group_name_H-M   'P 1'
#
loop_
_entity.id
_entity.type
_entity.pdbx_description
1 polymer ?
#
loop_
_entity_poly.entity_id
_entity_poly.type
_entity_poly.pdbx_seq_one_letter_code
_entity_poly.pdbx_strand_id
1 'polypeptide(L)'
;MIWLQRAASAWARPLEDVGACRSGCAHCCHIAVTISRVEAARLARASGRSLNMPTHPVRLDALETEADVINAQETLQQLPTPSPCPFLVRETCSVYEHRPIACRVLVNLDDDDLLCRHAPTYSAEVPYADARAIKALALSAQASSEFADIRDFFPA
;
A
#
# COMPACT_ATOMS: atom_id res chain seq x y z
N MET A 1 0.55 -14.03 2.92
CA MET A 1 0.77 -15.27 2.13
C MET A 1 1.59 -14.96 0.88
N ILE A 2 2.56 -15.81 0.48
CA ILE A 2 3.50 -15.50 -0.63
C ILE A 2 2.76 -15.46 -1.97
N TRP A 3 1.76 -16.33 -2.14
CA TRP A 3 1.01 -16.43 -3.37
C TRP A 3 0.25 -15.15 -3.72
N LEU A 4 -0.31 -14.42 -2.73
CA LEU A 4 -1.01 -13.15 -2.98
C LEU A 4 -0.08 -12.07 -3.56
N GLN A 5 1.13 -11.95 -3.01
CA GLN A 5 2.14 -11.03 -3.52
C GLN A 5 2.62 -11.44 -4.93
N ARG A 6 2.77 -12.74 -5.19
CA ARG A 6 3.09 -13.27 -6.51
C ARG A 6 1.98 -13.00 -7.53
N ALA A 7 0.72 -13.19 -7.14
CA ALA A 7 -0.44 -12.88 -7.97
C ALA A 7 -0.52 -11.38 -8.27
N ALA A 8 -0.31 -10.52 -7.26
CA ALA A 8 -0.25 -9.07 -7.45
C ALA A 8 0.85 -8.65 -8.42
N SER A 9 2.04 -9.23 -8.32
CA SER A 9 3.12 -8.99 -9.30
C SER A 9 2.82 -9.54 -10.70
N ALA A 10 2.25 -10.74 -10.80
CA ALA A 10 1.88 -11.32 -12.09
C ALA A 10 0.82 -10.48 -12.81
N TRP A 11 -0.12 -9.90 -12.06
CA TRP A 11 -1.11 -8.95 -12.55
C TRP A 11 -0.49 -7.61 -12.97
N ALA A 12 0.41 -7.06 -12.15
CA ALA A 12 0.97 -5.72 -12.38
C ALA A 12 2.00 -5.65 -13.51
N ARG A 13 2.80 -6.71 -13.71
CA ARG A 13 3.89 -6.75 -14.69
C ARG A 13 3.55 -6.20 -16.09
N PRO A 14 2.54 -6.70 -16.81
CA PRO A 14 2.22 -6.18 -18.14
C PRO A 14 1.77 -4.71 -18.12
N LEU A 15 1.29 -4.21 -16.97
CA LEU A 15 0.88 -2.83 -16.79
C LEU A 15 2.08 -1.92 -16.48
N GLU A 16 3.05 -2.41 -15.69
CA GLU A 16 4.32 -1.72 -15.45
C GLU A 16 5.13 -1.56 -16.76
N ASP A 17 5.00 -2.48 -17.72
CA ASP A 17 5.66 -2.40 -19.03
C ASP A 17 5.12 -1.28 -19.94
N VAL A 18 3.88 -0.81 -19.69
CA VAL A 18 3.20 0.21 -20.51
C VAL A 18 2.85 1.47 -19.71
N GLY A 19 3.28 1.57 -18.46
CA GLY A 19 2.97 2.70 -17.57
C GLY A 19 4.21 3.34 -16.97
N ALA A 20 4.00 4.35 -16.14
CA ALA A 20 5.08 5.12 -15.53
C ALA A 20 5.81 4.40 -14.38
N CYS A 21 5.20 3.36 -13.80
CA CYS A 21 5.69 2.70 -12.59
C CYS A 21 6.86 1.75 -12.86
N ARG A 22 7.98 1.98 -12.18
CA ARG A 22 9.19 1.14 -12.26
C ARG A 22 10.02 1.22 -10.98
N SER A 23 11.02 0.36 -10.83
CA SER A 23 12.00 0.48 -9.75
C SER A 23 12.66 1.87 -9.79
N GLY A 24 12.77 2.52 -8.63
CA GLY A 24 13.23 3.91 -8.50
C GLY A 24 12.13 4.97 -8.55
N CYS A 25 10.87 4.60 -8.85
CA CYS A 25 9.71 5.48 -8.59
C CYS A 25 9.30 5.37 -7.11
N ALA A 26 9.23 6.50 -6.42
CA ALA A 26 8.97 6.57 -4.98
C ALA A 26 7.63 7.24 -4.59
N HIS A 27 6.81 7.70 -5.54
CA HIS A 27 5.60 8.47 -5.22
C HIS A 27 4.62 7.75 -4.30
N CYS A 28 4.48 6.43 -4.46
CA CYS A 28 3.64 5.61 -3.58
C CYS A 28 4.19 5.50 -2.14
N CYS A 29 5.48 5.78 -1.93
CA CYS A 29 6.09 5.83 -0.60
C CYS A 29 5.71 7.11 0.16
N HIS A 30 5.07 8.09 -0.47
CA HIS A 30 4.66 9.34 0.18
C HIS A 30 3.15 9.44 0.44
N ILE A 31 2.38 8.40 0.11
CA ILE A 31 0.94 8.32 0.39
C ILE A 31 0.64 7.29 1.48
N ALA A 32 -0.63 7.22 1.87
CA ALA A 32 -1.13 6.16 2.73
C ALA A 32 -1.03 4.82 1.98
N VAL A 33 -0.45 3.83 2.64
CA VAL A 33 -0.29 2.46 2.15
C VAL A 33 -0.86 1.53 3.19
N THR A 34 -2.13 1.18 3.02
CA THR A 34 -2.79 0.17 3.85
C THR A 34 -2.18 -1.21 3.62
N ILE A 35 -1.75 -1.85 4.70
CA ILE A 35 -1.24 -3.23 4.68
C ILE A 35 -1.88 -4.06 5.77
N SER A 36 -1.93 -5.37 5.55
CA SER A 36 -2.30 -6.32 6.60
C SER A 36 -1.14 -6.55 7.59
N ARG A 37 -1.45 -6.92 8.83
CA ARG A 37 -0.47 -7.43 9.81
C ARG A 37 0.34 -8.62 9.26
N VAL A 38 -0.26 -9.45 8.40
CA VAL A 38 0.43 -10.57 7.73
C VAL A 38 1.52 -10.08 6.78
N GLU A 39 1.27 -9.01 6.03
CA GLU A 39 2.27 -8.35 5.18
C GLU A 39 3.31 -7.61 6.03
N ALA A 40 2.89 -6.92 7.07
CA ALA A 40 3.79 -6.24 8.00
C ALA A 40 4.79 -7.23 8.64
N ALA A 41 4.33 -8.37 9.15
CA ALA A 41 5.21 -9.41 9.68
C ALA A 41 6.21 -9.96 8.65
N ARG A 42 5.90 -9.90 7.35
CA ARG A 42 6.84 -10.28 6.28
C ARG A 42 7.87 -9.20 6.02
N LEU A 43 7.44 -7.95 5.99
CA LEU A 43 8.33 -6.81 5.86
C LEU A 43 9.31 -6.76 7.03
N ALA A 44 8.87 -7.03 8.26
CA ALA A 44 9.71 -7.11 9.45
C ALA A 44 10.83 -8.17 9.27
N ARG A 45 10.46 -9.38 8.83
CA ARG A 45 11.43 -10.46 8.53
C ARG A 45 12.39 -10.10 7.40
N ALA A 46 11.90 -9.47 6.33
CA ALA A 46 12.71 -9.14 5.16
C ALA A 46 13.67 -7.97 5.42
N SER A 47 13.29 -7.02 6.27
CA SER A 47 14.05 -5.79 6.54
C SER A 47 14.87 -5.82 7.83
N GLY A 48 14.56 -6.72 8.76
CA GLY A 48 15.10 -6.71 10.12
C GLY A 48 14.50 -5.64 11.03
N ARG A 49 13.53 -4.84 10.56
CA ARG A 49 12.84 -3.85 11.40
C ARG A 49 11.90 -4.51 12.40
N SER A 50 11.83 -3.93 13.60
CA SER A 50 10.83 -4.29 14.61
C SER A 50 9.42 -3.96 14.12
N LEU A 51 8.49 -4.90 14.35
CA LEU A 51 7.07 -4.72 14.07
C LEU A 51 6.39 -4.08 15.28
N ASN A 52 5.70 -2.95 15.07
CA ASN A 52 4.82 -2.32 16.04
C ASN A 52 3.36 -2.75 15.83
N MET A 53 2.56 -2.68 16.91
CA MET A 53 1.12 -2.87 16.84
C MET A 53 0.43 -1.51 16.67
N PRO A 54 -0.37 -1.30 15.61
CA PRO A 54 -1.11 -0.06 15.42
C PRO A 54 -2.07 0.23 16.57
N THR A 55 -2.24 1.52 16.91
CA THR A 55 -3.20 1.96 17.94
C THR A 55 -4.65 1.82 17.48
N HIS A 56 -4.91 2.06 16.19
CA HIS A 56 -6.24 2.03 15.59
C HIS A 56 -6.29 1.10 14.37
N PRO A 57 -6.10 -0.23 14.56
CA PRO A 57 -6.19 -1.17 13.44
C PRO A 57 -7.64 -1.35 13.01
N VAL A 58 -7.84 -1.49 11.70
CA VAL A 58 -9.13 -1.88 11.12
C VAL A 58 -9.18 -3.40 10.94
N ARG A 59 -10.31 -4.00 11.30
CA ARG A 59 -10.62 -5.41 11.07
C ARG A 59 -11.89 -5.52 10.24
N LEU A 60 -11.79 -6.14 9.06
CA LEU A 60 -12.92 -6.22 8.13
C LEU A 60 -14.03 -7.14 8.63
N ASP A 61 -13.66 -8.19 9.39
CA ASP A 61 -14.60 -9.14 10.00
C ASP A 61 -15.39 -8.56 11.19
N ALA A 62 -15.09 -7.32 11.59
CA ALA A 62 -15.78 -6.61 12.66
C ALA A 62 -16.66 -5.46 12.14
N LEU A 63 -16.73 -5.24 10.83
CA LEU A 63 -17.56 -4.20 10.23
C LEU A 63 -18.98 -4.74 10.00
N GLU A 64 -19.97 -4.13 10.65
CA GLU A 64 -21.36 -4.59 10.59
C GLU A 64 -22.28 -3.58 9.90
N THR A 65 -21.94 -2.30 9.98
CA THR A 65 -22.77 -1.19 9.49
C THR A 65 -22.06 -0.37 8.42
N GLU A 66 -22.84 0.41 7.66
CA GLU A 66 -22.30 1.38 6.70
C GLU A 66 -21.40 2.43 7.38
N ALA A 67 -21.76 2.85 8.60
CA ALA A 67 -20.95 3.77 9.39
C ALA A 67 -19.58 3.16 9.75
N ASP A 68 -19.52 1.86 10.08
CA ASP A 68 -18.25 1.18 10.34
C ASP A 68 -17.36 1.16 9.09
N VAL A 69 -17.96 0.92 7.92
CA VAL A 69 -17.25 0.91 6.63
C VAL A 69 -16.68 2.29 6.32
N ILE A 70 -17.46 3.36 6.49
CA ILE A 70 -17.02 4.74 6.27
C ILE A 70 -15.86 5.09 7.21
N ASN A 71 -16.02 4.84 8.51
CA ASN A 71 -14.98 5.11 9.52
C ASN A 71 -13.69 4.31 9.24
N ALA A 72 -13.83 3.05 8.84
CA ALA A 72 -12.72 2.20 8.46
C ALA A 72 -11.99 2.75 7.22
N GLN A 73 -12.74 3.18 6.21
CA GLN A 73 -12.15 3.78 5.01
C GLN A 73 -11.38 5.05 5.35
N GLU A 74 -11.95 5.95 6.14
CA GLU A 74 -11.28 7.18 6.58
C GLU A 74 -9.99 6.87 7.34
N THR A 75 -10.05 5.95 8.30
CA THR A 75 -8.88 5.51 9.08
C THR A 75 -7.76 4.96 8.17
N LEU A 76 -8.11 4.17 7.14
CA LEU A 76 -7.14 3.53 6.25
C LEU A 76 -6.58 4.47 5.17
N GLN A 77 -7.30 5.53 4.82
CA GLN A 77 -6.89 6.52 3.82
C GLN A 77 -6.14 7.71 4.43
N GLN A 78 -6.26 7.91 5.74
CA GLN A 78 -5.49 8.93 6.44
C GLN A 78 -4.00 8.60 6.41
N LEU A 79 -3.20 9.62 6.16
CA LEU A 79 -1.76 9.56 6.34
C LEU A 79 -1.45 9.98 7.79
N PRO A 80 -1.12 9.05 8.71
CA PRO A 80 -1.04 9.36 10.14
C PRO A 80 0.12 10.30 10.46
N THR A 81 1.15 10.32 9.61
CA THR A 81 2.33 11.18 9.74
C THR A 81 2.77 11.61 8.34
N PRO A 82 3.08 12.90 8.10
CA PRO A 82 3.58 13.40 6.81
C PRO A 82 5.05 12.98 6.56
N SER A 83 5.46 11.81 7.05
CA SER A 83 6.74 11.20 6.77
C SER A 83 6.63 10.23 5.59
N PRO A 84 7.71 10.03 4.82
CA PRO A 84 7.76 8.97 3.84
C PRO A 84 7.63 7.58 4.49
N CYS A 85 7.32 6.58 3.66
CA CYS A 85 7.33 5.18 4.03
C CYS A 85 8.66 4.82 4.72
N PRO A 86 8.64 4.07 5.83
CA PRO A 86 9.83 3.73 6.60
C PRO A 86 10.85 2.90 5.81
N PHE A 87 10.45 2.32 4.68
CA PHE A 87 11.32 1.56 3.79
C PHE A 87 11.89 2.38 2.63
N LEU A 88 11.56 3.67 2.52
CA LEU A 88 12.14 4.56 1.52
C LEU A 88 13.55 4.98 1.92
N VAL A 89 14.53 4.71 1.07
CA VAL A 89 15.94 5.08 1.26
C VAL A 89 16.45 5.68 -0.05
N ARG A 90 16.82 6.97 -0.03
CA ARG A 90 17.35 7.69 -1.22
C ARG A 90 16.46 7.49 -2.46
N GLU A 91 15.17 7.83 -2.34
CA GLU A 91 14.16 7.67 -3.41
C GLU A 91 13.97 6.24 -3.93
N THR A 92 14.46 5.23 -3.20
CA THR A 92 14.33 3.82 -3.59
C THR A 92 13.74 3.01 -2.44
N CYS A 93 12.78 2.14 -2.75
CA CYS A 93 12.24 1.22 -1.77
C CYS A 93 13.29 0.14 -1.41
N SER A 94 13.77 0.16 -0.17
CA SER A 94 14.75 -0.83 0.34
C SER A 94 14.23 -2.27 0.38
N VAL A 95 12.91 -2.44 0.30
CA VAL A 95 12.22 -3.74 0.30
C VAL A 95 11.41 -3.96 -0.98
N TYR A 96 11.90 -3.45 -2.12
CA TYR A 96 11.17 -3.46 -3.39
C TYR A 96 10.59 -4.84 -3.78
N GLU A 97 11.38 -5.90 -3.62
CA GLU A 97 10.98 -7.29 -3.88
C GLU A 97 9.92 -7.82 -2.89
N HIS A 98 9.80 -7.20 -1.72
CA HIS A 98 8.87 -7.56 -0.65
C HIS A 98 7.71 -6.57 -0.52
N ARG A 99 7.56 -5.61 -1.45
CA ARG A 99 6.47 -4.63 -1.50
C ARG A 99 5.11 -5.26 -1.18
N PRO A 100 4.26 -4.61 -0.36
CA PRO A 100 2.88 -5.01 -0.11
C PRO A 100 2.05 -5.10 -1.39
N ILE A 101 0.91 -5.78 -1.31
CA ILE A 101 -0.07 -5.88 -2.40
C ILE A 101 -0.51 -4.49 -2.85
N ALA A 102 -0.84 -3.59 -1.91
CA ALA A 102 -1.22 -2.21 -2.21
C ALA A 102 -0.18 -1.48 -3.08
N CYS A 103 1.11 -1.65 -2.80
CA CYS A 103 2.19 -1.05 -3.59
C CYS A 103 2.39 -1.71 -4.96
N ARG A 104 2.15 -3.02 -5.08
CA ARG A 104 2.29 -3.75 -6.35
C ARG A 104 1.19 -3.41 -7.33
N VAL A 105 -0.03 -3.23 -6.82
CA VAL A 105 -1.20 -3.06 -7.67
C VAL A 105 -1.53 -1.60 -7.97
N LEU A 106 -0.79 -0.66 -7.38
CA LEU A 106 -0.89 0.77 -7.67
C LEU A 106 0.01 1.11 -8.86
N VAL A 107 -0.53 1.03 -10.07
CA VAL A 107 0.19 1.28 -11.32
C VAL A 107 -0.42 2.50 -12.00
N ASN A 108 0.38 3.54 -12.23
CA ASN A 108 0.01 4.69 -13.06
C ASN A 108 0.12 4.30 -14.54
N LEU A 109 -0.98 4.39 -15.29
CA LEU A 109 -1.07 4.04 -16.71
C LEU A 109 -0.81 5.23 -17.65
N ASP A 110 -0.30 6.34 -17.13
CA ASP A 110 0.23 7.43 -17.94
C ASP A 110 1.64 7.12 -18.46
N ASP A 111 2.08 7.87 -19.48
CA ASP A 111 3.40 7.73 -20.11
C ASP A 111 4.53 8.14 -19.14
N ASP A 112 4.24 9.01 -18.19
CA ASP A 112 5.20 9.51 -17.20
C ASP A 112 4.64 9.64 -15.77
N ASP A 113 5.52 10.02 -14.83
CA ASP A 113 5.21 10.09 -13.41
C ASP A 113 4.65 11.44 -12.96
N LEU A 114 4.40 12.40 -13.87
CA LEU A 114 4.08 13.80 -13.52
C LEU A 114 2.87 13.90 -12.60
N LEU A 115 1.80 13.15 -12.90
CA LEU A 115 0.57 13.17 -12.11
C LEU A 115 0.76 12.54 -10.72
N CYS A 116 1.75 11.67 -10.55
CA CYS A 116 2.07 11.09 -9.24
C CYS A 116 2.88 12.03 -8.34
N ARG A 117 3.45 13.13 -8.89
CA ARG A 117 4.29 14.05 -8.12
C ARG A 117 3.43 14.82 -7.12
N HIS A 118 3.79 14.70 -5.85
CA HIS A 118 3.10 15.39 -4.76
C HIS A 118 3.35 16.90 -4.85
N ALA A 119 2.32 17.67 -5.20
CA ALA A 119 2.34 19.12 -5.20
C ALA A 119 1.59 19.67 -3.97
N PRO A 120 2.08 20.72 -3.30
CA PRO A 120 1.40 21.30 -2.14
C PRO A 120 0.03 21.91 -2.46
N THR A 121 -0.16 22.30 -3.73
CA THR A 121 -1.26 23.18 -4.16
C THR A 121 -2.35 22.47 -4.94
N TYR A 122 -2.14 21.22 -5.40
CA TYR A 122 -3.15 20.44 -6.09
C TYR A 122 -2.88 18.95 -5.98
N SER A 123 -3.95 18.15 -5.92
CA SER A 123 -3.87 16.71 -6.13
C SER A 123 -4.27 16.45 -7.58
N ALA A 124 -3.37 15.84 -8.35
CA ALA A 124 -3.72 15.37 -9.69
C ALA A 124 -4.56 14.09 -9.58
N GLU A 125 -5.48 13.90 -10.52
CA GLU A 125 -6.15 12.61 -10.72
C GLU A 125 -5.23 11.72 -11.53
N VAL A 126 -4.61 10.74 -10.86
CA VAL A 126 -3.70 9.79 -11.51
C VAL A 126 -4.52 8.68 -12.16
N PRO A 127 -4.28 8.34 -13.45
CA PRO A 127 -4.97 7.24 -14.13
C PRO A 127 -4.42 5.89 -13.66
N TYR A 128 -4.77 5.48 -12.44
CA TYR A 128 -4.36 4.20 -11.90
C TYR A 128 -5.07 3.03 -12.61
N ALA A 129 -4.35 1.93 -12.81
CA ALA A 129 -4.93 0.68 -13.27
C ALA A 129 -6.01 0.17 -12.30
N ASP A 130 -7.09 -0.40 -12.85
CA ASP A 130 -8.19 -0.94 -12.06
C ASP A 130 -7.79 -2.23 -11.33
N ALA A 131 -7.30 -2.06 -10.11
CA ALA A 131 -6.91 -3.15 -9.23
C ALA A 131 -8.04 -3.65 -8.30
N ARG A 132 -9.31 -3.25 -8.51
CA ARG A 132 -10.39 -3.54 -7.54
C ARG A 132 -10.56 -5.03 -7.27
N ALA A 133 -10.55 -5.86 -8.31
CA ALA A 133 -10.73 -7.31 -8.17
C ALA A 133 -9.62 -7.95 -7.33
N ILE A 134 -8.35 -7.61 -7.60
CA ILE A 134 -7.22 -8.19 -6.87
C ILE A 134 -7.12 -7.65 -5.43
N LYS A 135 -7.48 -6.38 -5.21
CA LYS A 135 -7.61 -5.79 -3.87
C LYS A 135 -8.70 -6.50 -3.07
N ALA A 136 -9.88 -6.73 -3.66
CA ALA A 136 -10.97 -7.45 -3.00
C ALA A 136 -10.56 -8.88 -2.61
N LEU A 137 -9.94 -9.63 -3.52
CA LEU A 137 -9.42 -10.98 -3.22
C LEU A 137 -8.39 -10.97 -2.09
N ALA A 138 -7.47 -10.01 -2.09
CA ALA A 138 -6.44 -9.87 -1.06
C ALA A 138 -7.02 -9.53 0.31
N LEU A 139 -8.05 -8.69 0.36
CA LEU A 139 -8.80 -8.33 1.56
C LEU A 139 -9.58 -9.53 2.08
N SER A 140 -10.37 -10.21 1.23
CA SER A 140 -11.15 -11.38 1.62
C SER A 140 -10.29 -12.54 2.13
N ALA A 141 -9.14 -12.79 1.50
CA ALA A 141 -8.19 -13.82 1.93
C ALA A 141 -7.55 -13.54 3.30
N GLN A 142 -7.69 -12.31 3.81
CA GLN A 142 -7.10 -11.84 5.06
C GLN A 142 -8.13 -11.08 5.92
N ALA A 143 -9.42 -11.40 5.80
CA ALA A 143 -10.50 -10.62 6.40
C ALA A 143 -10.40 -10.48 7.94
N SER A 144 -9.84 -11.50 8.60
CA SER A 144 -9.60 -11.51 10.05
C SER A 144 -8.27 -10.87 10.47
N SER A 145 -7.50 -10.31 9.53
CA SER A 145 -6.29 -9.57 9.83
C SER A 145 -6.62 -8.16 10.30
N GLU A 146 -5.70 -7.59 11.08
CA GLU A 146 -5.64 -6.15 11.28
C GLU A 146 -5.02 -5.49 10.05
N PHE A 147 -5.57 -4.35 9.66
CA PHE A 147 -5.12 -3.47 8.59
C PHE A 147 -4.84 -2.08 9.16
N ALA A 148 -3.75 -1.46 8.74
CA ALA A 148 -3.39 -0.09 9.08
C ALA A 148 -2.43 0.46 8.02
N ASP A 149 -2.07 1.74 8.11
CA ASP A 149 -0.98 2.28 7.29
C ASP A 149 0.34 1.57 7.62
N ILE A 150 1.20 1.40 6.62
CA ILE A 150 2.53 0.80 6.78
C ILE A 150 3.37 1.51 7.87
N ARG A 151 3.16 2.81 8.09
CA ARG A 151 3.88 3.59 9.10
C ARG A 151 3.45 3.25 10.53
N ASP A 152 2.21 2.82 10.75
CA ASP A 152 1.76 2.44 12.09
C ASP A 152 2.41 1.14 12.56
N PHE A 153 2.70 0.24 11.61
CA PHE A 153 3.45 -0.99 11.87
C PHE A 153 4.96 -0.77 12.01
N PHE A 154 5.49 0.34 11.49
CA PHE A 154 6.91 0.64 11.43
C PHE A 154 7.17 2.13 11.67
N PRO A 155 6.91 2.63 12.90
CA PRO A 155 7.15 4.03 13.22
C PRO A 155 8.63 4.40 13.05
N ALA A 156 8.89 5.69 12.80
CA ALA A 156 10.22 6.24 12.56
C ALA A 156 11.13 6.15 13.80
#